data_AF-A0A2N3BBM3-F1
#
_entry.id   AF-A0A2N3BBM3-F1
#
_cell.length_a   1.000
_cell.length_b   1.000
_cell.length_c   1.000
_cell.angle_alpha   90.00
_cell.angle_beta   90.00
_cell.angle_gamma   90.00
#
_symmetry.space_group_name_H-M   'P 1'
#
loop_
_entity.id
_entity.type
_entity.pdbx_description
1 polymer ?
#
loop_
_entity_poly.entity_id
_entity_poly.type
_entity_poly.pdbx_seq_one_letter_code
_entity_poly.pdbx_strand_id
1 'polypeptide(L)'
;MTMTKTKMVAELALGGAIAAIVATAAMADGGSLARLLADDIADGKISVEGDDAAVNELILKRNIPIPYSYIDTLMHVPNAFGPGPACVVCHSSNDPAASYRGLDLASCEGIRLGATEAPARALFVPGQDPKREILGRRLRNNRMPLGVSFDVPTDSYAINLVEDWIRGGAPNDANFTENVLPLFSTEGAFAPDSPACTDCHMSNQEPPSFHELDLSSYEGIMLGADSVAKGVDNATKVVIPGAPELSGVWQHLAENRMPPGISPFENRDHPNTQILFLWVKQGAKCE
;
A
#
# COMPACT_ATOMS: atom_id res chain seq x y z
N MET A 1 -7.59 6.05 70.15
CA MET A 1 -8.29 4.80 70.52
C MET A 1 -9.19 4.47 69.35
N THR A 2 -9.05 3.41 68.57
CA THR A 2 -8.40 2.11 68.79
C THR A 2 -8.10 1.51 67.41
N MET A 3 -6.92 0.91 67.24
CA MET A 3 -6.53 0.12 66.06
C MET A 3 -7.34 -1.17 65.96
N THR A 4 -7.56 -1.68 64.73
CA THR A 4 -7.31 -3.11 64.36
C THR A 4 -7.43 -3.27 62.83
N LYS A 5 -6.33 -3.55 62.12
CA LYS A 5 -5.77 -4.87 61.77
C LYS A 5 -6.31 -5.46 60.45
N THR A 6 -5.53 -5.21 59.41
CA THR A 6 -5.00 -6.15 58.40
C THR A 6 -5.52 -7.60 58.46
N LYS A 7 -6.03 -8.09 57.31
CA LYS A 7 -5.89 -9.48 56.90
C LYS A 7 -5.41 -9.54 55.45
N MET A 8 -4.16 -9.99 55.29
CA MET A 8 -3.68 -10.68 54.10
C MET A 8 -4.37 -12.04 54.02
N VAL A 9 -4.81 -12.44 52.83
CA VAL A 9 -4.79 -13.84 52.40
C VAL A 9 -4.20 -13.84 51.00
N ALA A 10 -3.16 -14.66 50.85
CA ALA A 10 -2.41 -14.90 49.63
C ALA A 10 -3.07 -15.98 48.76
N GLU A 11 -2.78 -15.90 47.47
CA GLU A 11 -2.67 -16.98 46.48
C GLU A 11 -3.86 -17.92 46.22
N LEU A 12 -4.33 -17.91 44.97
CA LEU A 12 -4.04 -19.04 44.08
C LEU A 12 -4.14 -18.61 42.60
N ALA A 13 -3.10 -18.94 41.85
CA ALA A 13 -3.02 -18.79 40.41
C ALA A 13 -3.93 -19.80 39.70
N LEU A 14 -4.64 -19.33 38.67
CA LEU A 14 -5.11 -20.10 37.52
C LEU A 14 -5.19 -19.04 36.40
N GLY A 15 -4.30 -19.02 35.40
CA GLY A 15 -4.16 -20.10 34.43
C GLY A 15 -5.29 -19.95 33.41
N GLY A 16 -5.07 -19.13 32.37
CA GLY A 16 -6.10 -18.87 31.36
C GLY A 16 -5.68 -17.83 30.33
N ALA A 17 -4.62 -18.14 29.58
CA ALA A 17 -4.36 -17.44 28.32
C ALA A 17 -5.53 -17.71 27.37
N ILE A 18 -6.35 -16.69 27.09
CA ILE A 18 -7.27 -16.71 25.97
C ILE A 18 -6.42 -16.45 24.73
N ALA A 19 -5.82 -17.52 24.21
CA ALA A 19 -5.22 -17.52 22.89
C ALA A 19 -6.35 -17.31 21.88
N ALA A 20 -6.23 -16.25 21.09
CA ALA A 20 -7.05 -16.01 19.92
C ALA A 20 -6.90 -17.17 18.94
N ILE A 21 -7.91 -18.04 18.89
CA ILE A 21 -8.09 -18.97 17.79
C ILE A 21 -8.73 -18.17 16.66
N VAL A 22 -7.91 -17.55 15.82
CA VAL A 22 -8.30 -17.33 14.42
C VAL A 22 -7.86 -18.58 13.69
N ALA A 23 -8.69 -19.63 13.80
CA ALA A 23 -8.54 -20.81 12.99
C ALA A 23 -8.76 -20.42 11.52
N THR A 24 -7.76 -20.75 10.72
CA THR A 24 -7.79 -20.89 9.27
C THR A 24 -8.99 -21.73 8.83
N ALA A 25 -10.12 -21.09 8.57
CA ALA A 25 -11.29 -21.72 7.99
C ALA A 25 -11.29 -21.49 6.46
N ALA A 26 -10.43 -22.21 5.74
CA ALA A 26 -10.55 -22.39 4.29
C ALA A 26 -9.70 -23.55 3.76
N MET A 27 -9.72 -24.74 4.38
CA MET A 27 -9.26 -25.99 3.73
C MET A 27 -10.00 -27.23 4.29
N ALA A 28 -11.26 -27.07 4.68
CA ALA A 28 -12.05 -28.12 5.33
C ALA A 28 -13.09 -28.79 4.43
N ASP A 29 -12.93 -28.72 3.10
CA ASP A 29 -13.74 -29.52 2.17
C ASP A 29 -12.85 -30.26 1.14
N GLY A 30 -12.13 -31.26 1.65
CA GLY A 30 -11.94 -32.61 1.09
C GLY A 30 -11.54 -32.89 -0.37
N GLY A 31 -11.30 -31.91 -1.24
CA GLY A 31 -10.93 -32.13 -2.65
C GLY A 31 -9.48 -31.75 -2.99
N SER A 32 -8.84 -32.47 -3.91
CA SER A 32 -7.59 -31.98 -4.53
C SER A 32 -7.86 -30.71 -5.35
N LEU A 33 -6.86 -29.87 -5.58
CA LEU A 33 -7.01 -28.66 -6.43
C LEU A 33 -7.58 -28.99 -7.82
N ALA A 34 -7.19 -30.13 -8.40
CA ALA A 34 -7.73 -30.60 -9.67
C ALA A 34 -9.22 -30.94 -9.60
N ARG A 35 -9.69 -31.54 -8.51
CA ARG A 35 -11.11 -31.82 -8.28
C ARG A 35 -11.90 -30.51 -8.15
N LEU A 36 -11.40 -29.59 -7.33
CA LEU A 36 -12.02 -28.28 -7.12
C LEU A 36 -12.07 -27.44 -8.42
N LEU A 37 -11.09 -27.60 -9.30
CA LEU A 37 -11.11 -26.97 -10.63
C LEU A 37 -12.20 -27.59 -11.51
N ALA A 38 -12.28 -28.92 -11.57
CA ALA A 38 -13.29 -29.61 -12.38
C ALA A 38 -14.71 -29.27 -11.92
N ASP A 39 -14.94 -29.20 -10.60
CA ASP A 39 -16.22 -28.82 -10.02
C ASP A 39 -16.56 -27.34 -10.35
N ASP A 40 -15.62 -26.40 -10.25
CA ASP A 40 -15.84 -25.00 -10.63
C ASP A 40 -16.12 -24.81 -12.13
N ILE A 41 -15.48 -25.59 -13.00
CA ILE A 41 -15.78 -25.59 -14.44
C ILE A 41 -17.20 -26.10 -14.69
N ALA A 42 -17.59 -27.21 -14.06
CA ALA A 42 -18.91 -27.80 -14.22
C ALA A 42 -20.03 -26.86 -13.73
N ASP A 43 -19.75 -26.13 -12.65
CA ASP A 43 -20.69 -25.17 -12.06
C ASP A 43 -20.67 -23.79 -12.73
N GLY A 44 -19.80 -23.56 -13.73
CA GLY A 44 -19.65 -22.26 -14.40
C GLY A 44 -19.13 -21.15 -13.48
N LYS A 45 -18.36 -21.49 -12.44
CA LYS A 45 -17.85 -20.56 -11.42
C LYS A 45 -16.52 -19.90 -11.79
N ILE A 46 -15.90 -20.28 -12.90
CA ILE A 46 -14.66 -19.68 -13.40
C ILE A 46 -15.00 -18.54 -14.33
N SER A 47 -14.61 -17.33 -13.94
CA SER A 47 -14.62 -16.17 -14.83
C SER A 47 -13.30 -16.10 -15.60
N VAL A 48 -13.36 -16.05 -16.93
CA VAL A 48 -12.19 -15.89 -17.80
C VAL A 48 -12.27 -14.51 -18.44
N GLU A 49 -11.98 -13.49 -17.64
CA GLU A 49 -11.91 -12.10 -18.08
C GLU A 49 -10.48 -11.57 -17.91
N GLY A 50 -9.88 -11.11 -19.02
CA GLY A 50 -8.52 -10.59 -19.07
C GLY A 50 -7.42 -11.66 -19.05
N ASP A 51 -6.18 -11.22 -19.31
CA ASP A 51 -5.02 -12.11 -19.42
C ASP A 51 -4.56 -12.69 -18.06
N ASP A 52 -5.02 -12.09 -16.95
CA ASP A 52 -4.64 -12.46 -15.59
C ASP A 52 -5.61 -13.45 -14.91
N ALA A 53 -6.65 -13.91 -15.63
CA ALA A 53 -7.71 -14.76 -15.10
C ALA A 53 -7.18 -16.04 -14.43
N ALA A 54 -6.13 -16.65 -15.00
CA ALA A 54 -5.51 -17.84 -14.41
C ALA A 54 -4.94 -17.58 -13.01
N VAL A 55 -4.33 -16.41 -12.80
CA VAL A 55 -3.75 -16.05 -11.50
C VAL A 55 -4.88 -15.79 -10.50
N ASN A 56 -5.88 -15.01 -10.89
CA ASN A 56 -7.00 -14.65 -10.02
C ASN A 56 -7.82 -15.87 -9.58
N GLU A 57 -8.27 -16.67 -10.54
CA GLU A 57 -9.20 -17.78 -10.28
C GLU A 57 -8.51 -19.03 -9.74
N LEU A 58 -7.29 -19.33 -10.21
CA LEU A 58 -6.65 -20.62 -9.90
C LEU A 58 -5.62 -20.51 -8.77
N ILE A 59 -4.99 -19.35 -8.59
CA ILE A 59 -3.95 -19.16 -7.57
C ILE A 59 -4.52 -18.40 -6.37
N LEU A 60 -5.01 -17.17 -6.59
CA LEU A 60 -5.41 -16.27 -5.51
C LEU A 60 -6.67 -16.77 -4.78
N LYS A 61 -7.74 -17.08 -5.52
CA LYS A 61 -9.00 -17.59 -4.96
C LYS A 61 -8.84 -18.92 -4.21
N ARG A 62 -7.84 -19.71 -4.59
CA ARG A 62 -7.51 -20.99 -3.94
C ARG A 62 -6.48 -20.88 -2.83
N ASN A 63 -5.94 -19.68 -2.59
CA ASN A 63 -4.89 -19.43 -1.60
C ASN A 63 -3.74 -20.45 -1.72
N ILE A 64 -3.29 -20.73 -2.95
CA ILE A 64 -2.18 -21.68 -3.19
C ILE A 64 -0.94 -21.16 -2.45
N PRO A 65 -0.25 -22.00 -1.65
CA PRO A 65 0.99 -21.60 -0.96
C PRO A 65 2.03 -21.10 -1.96
N ILE A 66 2.53 -19.88 -1.74
CA ILE A 66 3.56 -19.29 -2.58
C ILE A 66 4.93 -19.58 -1.95
N PRO A 67 5.81 -20.32 -2.64
CA PRO A 67 7.14 -20.62 -2.11
C PRO A 67 8.04 -19.38 -2.14
N TYR A 68 8.88 -19.21 -1.12
CA TYR A 68 9.83 -18.10 -1.06
C TYR A 68 10.77 -18.10 -2.26
N SER A 69 11.17 -19.27 -2.79
CA SER A 69 12.03 -19.35 -3.99
C SER A 69 11.46 -18.61 -5.22
N TYR A 70 10.13 -18.53 -5.34
CA TYR A 70 9.50 -17.72 -6.37
C TYR A 70 9.63 -16.22 -6.06
N ILE A 71 9.41 -15.82 -4.81
CA ILE A 71 9.56 -14.42 -4.36
C ILE A 71 11.00 -13.94 -4.53
N ASP A 72 11.96 -14.77 -4.14
CA ASP A 72 13.39 -14.55 -4.34
C ASP A 72 13.70 -14.29 -5.82
N THR A 73 13.17 -15.13 -6.71
CA THR A 73 13.30 -14.95 -8.17
C THR A 73 12.75 -13.60 -8.62
N LEU A 74 11.58 -13.19 -8.12
CA LEU A 74 10.98 -11.90 -8.50
C LEU A 74 11.87 -10.71 -8.11
N MET A 75 12.59 -10.78 -7.00
CA MET A 75 13.50 -9.69 -6.58
C MET A 75 14.77 -9.61 -7.45
N HIS A 76 15.20 -10.74 -8.00
CA HIS A 76 16.44 -10.89 -8.78
C HIS A 76 16.26 -10.73 -10.29
N VAL A 77 15.04 -10.74 -10.81
CA VAL A 77 14.76 -10.70 -12.25
C VAL A 77 14.32 -9.30 -12.68
N PRO A 78 14.93 -8.70 -13.73
CA PRO A 78 14.44 -7.45 -14.29
C PRO A 78 13.05 -7.63 -14.89
N ASN A 79 12.27 -6.56 -14.91
CA ASN A 79 10.89 -6.52 -15.41
C ASN A 79 9.86 -7.36 -14.62
N ALA A 80 10.20 -7.88 -13.44
CA ALA A 80 9.32 -8.77 -12.67
C ALA A 80 7.97 -8.14 -12.27
N PHE A 81 7.92 -6.81 -12.11
CA PHE A 81 6.71 -6.08 -11.72
C PHE A 81 6.34 -4.97 -12.73
N GLY A 82 6.82 -5.11 -13.97
CA GLY A 82 6.82 -4.07 -15.00
C GLY A 82 8.25 -3.62 -15.37
N PRO A 83 8.44 -2.93 -16.51
CA PRO A 83 9.76 -2.64 -17.07
C PRO A 83 10.72 -1.93 -16.11
N GLY A 84 11.94 -2.47 -16.00
CA GLY A 84 13.03 -1.88 -15.22
C GLY A 84 14.01 -2.89 -14.63
N PRO A 85 15.05 -2.41 -13.92
CA PRO A 85 16.08 -3.27 -13.32
C PRO A 85 15.50 -4.17 -12.22
N ALA A 86 16.21 -5.25 -11.91
CA ALA A 86 15.91 -6.10 -10.76
C ALA A 86 16.06 -5.32 -9.45
N CYS A 87 15.21 -5.62 -8.46
CA CYS A 87 15.13 -4.88 -7.20
C CYS A 87 16.45 -4.94 -6.42
N VAL A 88 17.07 -6.12 -6.38
CA VAL A 88 18.31 -6.38 -5.62
C VAL A 88 19.52 -5.59 -6.12
N VAL A 89 19.49 -5.07 -7.35
CA VAL A 89 20.58 -4.20 -7.84
C VAL A 89 20.72 -2.95 -6.96
N CYS A 90 19.60 -2.42 -6.47
CA CYS A 90 19.56 -1.24 -5.61
C CYS A 90 19.31 -1.58 -4.13
N HIS A 91 18.78 -2.77 -3.86
CA HIS A 91 18.29 -3.19 -2.53
C HIS A 91 18.77 -4.61 -2.18
N SER A 92 20.05 -4.80 -1.88
CA SER A 92 20.68 -6.12 -1.66
C SER A 92 21.34 -6.31 -0.29
N SER A 93 21.29 -5.31 0.58
CA SER A 93 21.89 -5.42 1.91
C SER A 93 21.28 -4.42 2.89
N ASN A 94 21.54 -4.67 4.17
CA ASN A 94 21.19 -3.75 5.26
C ASN A 94 22.28 -2.67 5.49
N ASP A 95 23.27 -2.56 4.61
CA ASP A 95 24.27 -1.49 4.65
C ASP A 95 23.78 -0.29 3.81
N PRO A 96 23.46 0.87 4.41
CA PRO A 96 23.00 2.05 3.69
C PRO A 96 24.03 2.60 2.69
N ALA A 97 25.32 2.26 2.84
CA ALA A 97 26.35 2.67 1.89
C ALA A 97 26.34 1.84 0.59
N ALA A 98 25.75 0.64 0.61
CA ALA A 98 25.69 -0.29 -0.52
C ALA A 98 24.26 -0.55 -1.03
N SER A 99 23.24 -0.13 -0.28
CA SER A 99 21.84 -0.39 -0.57
C SER A 99 20.99 0.81 -0.19
N TYR A 100 20.15 1.28 -1.12
CA TYR A 100 19.26 2.41 -0.84
C TYR A 100 18.34 2.06 0.33
N ARG A 101 18.27 2.97 1.32
CA ARG A 101 17.51 2.80 2.57
C ARG A 101 18.02 1.68 3.48
N GLY A 102 19.22 1.13 3.21
CA GLY A 102 19.70 -0.09 3.87
C GLY A 102 18.65 -1.20 3.79
N LEU A 103 17.97 -1.32 2.65
CA LEU A 103 16.90 -2.29 2.43
C LEU A 103 17.47 -3.52 1.73
N ASP A 104 17.35 -4.69 2.33
CA ASP A 104 17.73 -5.95 1.72
C ASP A 104 16.51 -6.68 1.12
N LEU A 105 16.41 -6.74 -0.20
CA LEU A 105 15.42 -7.54 -0.92
C LEU A 105 15.99 -8.85 -1.47
N ALA A 106 17.25 -9.17 -1.17
CA ALA A 106 17.93 -10.38 -1.64
C ALA A 106 17.78 -11.57 -0.68
N SER A 107 17.16 -11.37 0.48
CA SER A 107 16.90 -12.43 1.45
C SER A 107 15.51 -12.29 2.09
N CYS A 108 14.91 -13.41 2.48
CA CYS A 108 13.61 -13.40 3.13
C CYS A 108 13.61 -12.57 4.42
N GLU A 109 14.66 -12.72 5.24
CA GLU A 109 14.81 -11.97 6.48
C GLU A 109 15.04 -10.48 6.23
N GLY A 110 15.79 -10.13 5.18
CA GLY A 110 15.93 -8.75 4.71
C GLY A 110 14.58 -8.13 4.32
N ILE A 111 13.81 -8.84 3.50
CA ILE A 111 12.49 -8.39 3.03
C ILE A 111 11.55 -8.16 4.23
N ARG A 112 11.58 -9.05 5.22
CA ARG A 112 10.78 -8.96 6.45
C ARG A 112 11.24 -7.84 7.38
N LEU A 113 12.55 -7.58 7.45
CA LEU A 113 13.12 -6.51 8.26
C LEU A 113 12.77 -5.13 7.69
N GLY A 114 12.81 -4.98 6.37
CA GLY A 114 12.52 -3.74 5.67
C GLY A 114 13.70 -2.76 5.67
N ALA A 115 13.40 -1.46 5.60
CA ALA A 115 14.42 -0.42 5.54
C ALA A 115 15.07 -0.22 6.91
N THR A 116 16.40 -0.30 6.96
CA THR A 116 17.18 -0.18 8.22
C THR A 116 17.77 1.21 8.43
N GLU A 117 17.96 1.99 7.36
CA GLU A 117 18.40 3.38 7.46
C GLU A 117 17.31 4.25 8.12
N ALA A 118 17.69 5.16 9.01
CA ALA A 118 16.74 6.04 9.68
C ALA A 118 15.90 6.88 8.67
N PRO A 119 14.59 7.06 8.89
CA PRO A 119 13.76 6.31 9.83
C PRO A 119 13.56 4.86 9.36
N ALA A 120 13.98 3.91 10.21
CA ALA A 120 13.84 2.48 9.94
C ALA A 120 12.37 2.08 9.99
N ARG A 121 11.92 1.25 9.04
CA ARG A 121 10.52 0.85 8.90
C ARG A 121 10.36 -0.41 8.07
N ALA A 122 9.43 -1.26 8.51
CA ALA A 122 8.99 -2.42 7.75
C ALA A 122 8.30 -1.98 6.45
N LEU A 123 8.42 -2.80 5.40
CA LEU A 123 7.69 -2.55 4.15
C LEU A 123 6.24 -3.04 4.22
N PHE A 124 5.99 -4.03 5.07
CA PHE A 124 4.70 -4.67 5.27
C PHE A 124 4.62 -5.40 6.62
N VAL A 125 3.44 -5.85 7.01
CA VAL A 125 3.22 -6.74 8.17
C VAL A 125 2.86 -8.16 7.70
N PRO A 126 3.65 -9.20 8.05
CA PRO A 126 3.34 -10.58 7.70
C PRO A 126 1.93 -11.01 8.14
N GLY A 127 1.18 -11.64 7.25
CA GLY A 127 -0.19 -12.08 7.50
C GLY A 127 -1.26 -11.01 7.27
N GLN A 128 -0.89 -9.77 6.96
CA GLN A 128 -1.81 -8.69 6.61
C GLN A 128 -1.83 -8.43 5.10
N ASP A 129 -2.83 -7.67 4.62
CA ASP A 129 -2.89 -7.24 3.22
C ASP A 129 -1.94 -6.06 2.99
N PRO A 130 -0.84 -6.24 2.21
CA PRO A 130 0.15 -5.19 2.01
C PRO A 130 -0.27 -4.15 0.97
N LYS A 131 -1.47 -4.25 0.37
CA LYS A 131 -1.92 -3.38 -0.73
C LYS A 131 -1.76 -1.88 -0.44
N ARG A 132 -1.95 -1.46 0.82
CA ARG A 132 -1.81 -0.07 1.28
C ARG A 132 -0.54 0.19 2.09
N GLU A 133 0.29 -0.83 2.32
CA GLU A 133 1.57 -0.70 3.01
C GLU A 133 2.67 -0.22 2.04
N ILE A 134 3.86 0.09 2.55
CA ILE A 134 4.94 0.68 1.74
C ILE A 134 5.27 -0.20 0.52
N LEU A 135 5.35 -1.52 0.70
CA LEU A 135 5.59 -2.45 -0.41
C LEU A 135 4.54 -2.28 -1.52
N GLY A 136 3.27 -2.30 -1.15
CA GLY A 136 2.17 -2.21 -2.12
C GLY A 136 2.09 -0.86 -2.79
N ARG A 137 2.28 0.23 -2.04
CA ARG A 137 2.28 1.59 -2.62
C ARG A 137 3.44 1.78 -3.59
N ARG A 138 4.65 1.35 -3.23
CA ARG A 138 5.82 1.48 -4.11
C ARG A 138 5.67 0.71 -5.42
N LEU A 139 4.98 -0.43 -5.45
CA LEU A 139 4.76 -1.17 -6.69
C LEU A 139 3.57 -0.66 -7.53
N ARG A 140 2.54 -0.10 -6.89
CA ARG A 140 1.24 0.16 -7.54
C ARG A 140 0.90 1.64 -7.72
N ASN A 141 1.39 2.52 -6.86
CA ASN A 141 1.00 3.93 -6.86
C ASN A 141 1.97 4.70 -7.74
N ASN A 142 1.44 5.30 -8.81
CA ASN A 142 2.18 6.29 -9.57
C ASN A 142 2.36 7.56 -8.72
N ARG A 143 3.56 8.15 -8.78
CA ARG A 143 3.78 9.48 -8.20
C ARG A 143 2.89 10.50 -8.91
N MET A 144 2.42 11.48 -8.15
CA MET A 144 1.64 12.61 -8.62
C MET A 144 2.45 13.92 -8.54
N PRO A 145 2.22 14.89 -9.45
CA PRO A 145 1.40 14.78 -10.67
C PRO A 145 1.84 13.63 -11.60
N LEU A 146 0.88 13.06 -12.35
CA LEU A 146 1.13 11.83 -13.10
C LEU A 146 2.24 12.04 -14.14
N GLY A 147 3.25 11.17 -14.12
CA GLY A 147 4.38 11.24 -15.05
C GLY A 147 5.56 12.08 -14.56
N VAL A 148 5.51 12.63 -13.34
CA VAL A 148 6.67 13.29 -12.72
C VAL A 148 7.86 12.32 -12.62
N SER A 149 9.02 12.81 -13.03
CA SER A 149 10.27 12.06 -13.03
C SER A 149 10.80 11.81 -11.61
N PHE A 150 11.51 10.70 -11.42
CA PHE A 150 11.97 10.26 -10.10
C PHE A 150 13.08 11.14 -9.51
N ASP A 151 13.77 11.92 -10.32
CA ASP A 151 14.83 12.86 -9.95
C ASP A 151 14.29 14.21 -9.44
N VAL A 152 12.98 14.46 -9.56
CA VAL A 152 12.34 15.61 -8.94
C VAL A 152 12.30 15.43 -7.42
N PRO A 153 12.72 16.43 -6.60
CA PRO A 153 12.72 16.33 -5.13
C PRO A 153 11.36 15.93 -4.55
N THR A 154 11.38 15.16 -3.46
CA THR A 154 10.17 14.64 -2.77
C THR A 154 9.86 15.40 -1.47
N ASP A 155 10.65 16.44 -1.19
CA ASP A 155 10.66 17.26 0.03
C ASP A 155 10.69 18.76 -0.33
N SER A 156 10.13 19.12 -1.48
CA SER A 156 10.01 20.52 -1.91
C SER A 156 9.12 21.31 -0.95
N TYR A 157 9.23 22.64 -0.99
CA TYR A 157 8.39 23.53 -0.16
C TYR A 157 6.89 23.21 -0.30
N ALA A 158 6.40 22.98 -1.52
CA ALA A 158 4.99 22.65 -1.76
C ALA A 158 4.58 21.31 -1.14
N ILE A 159 5.44 20.28 -1.22
CA ILE A 159 5.15 18.96 -0.63
C ILE A 159 5.15 19.06 0.89
N ASN A 160 6.13 19.74 1.48
CA ASN A 160 6.23 19.93 2.93
C ASN A 160 5.07 20.77 3.47
N LEU A 161 4.59 21.76 2.71
CA LEU A 161 3.44 22.57 3.10
C LEU A 161 2.14 21.73 3.17
N VAL A 162 1.94 20.82 2.21
CA VAL A 162 0.83 19.85 2.25
C VAL A 162 1.01 18.88 3.42
N GLU A 163 2.23 18.38 3.64
CA GLU A 163 2.55 17.49 4.77
C GLU A 163 2.22 18.16 6.12
N ASP A 164 2.68 19.38 6.34
CA ASP A 164 2.50 20.15 7.57
C ASP A 164 1.03 20.47 7.80
N TRP A 165 0.29 20.84 6.75
CA TRP A 165 -1.16 21.05 6.85
C TRP A 165 -1.90 19.77 7.27
N ILE A 166 -1.58 18.62 6.67
CA ILE A 166 -2.18 17.33 7.07
C ILE A 166 -1.80 17.02 8.52
N ARG A 167 -0.51 17.17 8.88
CA ARG A 167 0.01 16.91 10.22
C ARG A 167 -0.65 17.80 11.27
N GLY A 168 -0.99 19.04 10.92
CA GLY A 168 -1.74 19.99 11.73
C GLY A 168 -3.24 19.67 11.89
N GLY A 169 -3.72 18.56 11.33
CA GLY A 169 -5.12 18.15 11.41
C GLY A 169 -5.98 18.59 10.23
N ALA A 170 -5.34 19.06 9.14
CA ALA A 170 -6.00 19.47 7.91
C ALA A 170 -7.19 20.45 8.11
N PRO A 171 -7.02 21.58 8.84
CA PRO A 171 -8.11 22.54 9.04
C PRO A 171 -8.47 23.27 7.74
N ASN A 172 -9.75 23.68 7.61
CA ASN A 172 -10.20 24.62 6.58
C ASN A 172 -10.06 26.06 7.09
N ASP A 173 -8.81 26.55 7.15
CA ASP A 173 -8.48 27.88 7.63
C ASP A 173 -7.83 28.76 6.54
N ALA A 174 -7.45 29.98 6.91
CA ALA A 174 -6.81 30.91 5.98
C ALA A 174 -5.52 30.33 5.39
N ASN A 175 -4.74 29.58 6.16
CA ASN A 175 -3.52 28.95 5.64
C ASN A 175 -3.85 27.90 4.57
N PHE A 176 -4.87 27.08 4.79
CA PHE A 176 -5.34 26.16 3.76
C PHE A 176 -5.79 26.90 2.49
N THR A 177 -6.70 27.87 2.63
CA THR A 177 -7.27 28.59 1.49
C THR A 177 -6.23 29.38 0.69
N GLU A 178 -5.28 30.03 1.38
CA GLU A 178 -4.32 30.95 0.75
C GLU A 178 -3.04 30.25 0.27
N ASN A 179 -2.60 29.19 0.96
CA ASN A 179 -1.28 28.60 0.71
C ASN A 179 -1.31 27.13 0.27
N VAL A 180 -2.29 26.33 0.70
CA VAL A 180 -2.32 24.89 0.40
C VAL A 180 -3.20 24.60 -0.81
N LEU A 181 -4.46 25.05 -0.80
CA LEU A 181 -5.43 24.80 -1.85
C LEU A 181 -4.94 25.25 -3.24
N PRO A 182 -4.32 26.45 -3.40
CA PRO A 182 -3.87 26.90 -4.71
C PRO A 182 -2.81 25.99 -5.34
N LEU A 183 -2.05 25.21 -4.56
CA LEU A 183 -1.05 24.29 -5.10
C LEU A 183 -1.69 23.22 -6.00
N PHE A 184 -2.92 22.78 -5.69
CA PHE A 184 -3.60 21.76 -6.49
C PHE A 184 -4.12 22.29 -7.83
N SER A 185 -4.32 23.61 -7.94
CA SER A 185 -4.77 24.27 -9.17
C SER A 185 -3.68 25.04 -9.91
N THR A 186 -2.41 24.88 -9.51
CA THR A 186 -1.28 25.62 -10.10
C THR A 186 -0.37 24.65 -10.85
N GLU A 187 -0.22 24.86 -12.15
CA GLU A 187 0.78 24.15 -12.96
C GLU A 187 2.18 24.35 -12.37
N GLY A 188 3.00 23.30 -12.41
CA GLY A 188 4.38 23.40 -11.95
C GLY A 188 4.56 23.41 -10.42
N ALA A 189 3.49 23.38 -9.62
CA ALA A 189 3.57 23.57 -8.17
C ALA A 189 4.40 22.48 -7.45
N PHE A 190 4.27 21.23 -7.90
CA PHE A 190 4.94 20.08 -7.29
C PHE A 190 6.13 19.56 -8.08
N ALA A 191 6.21 19.88 -9.38
CA ALA A 191 7.30 19.52 -10.27
C ALA A 191 7.33 20.47 -11.49
N PRO A 192 8.50 20.84 -12.02
CA PRO A 192 8.58 21.66 -13.24
C PRO A 192 7.79 21.05 -14.41
N ASP A 193 7.15 21.92 -15.21
CA ASP A 193 6.40 21.55 -16.43
C ASP A 193 5.32 20.46 -16.22
N SER A 194 4.77 20.37 -15.01
CA SER A 194 3.70 19.43 -14.67
C SER A 194 2.31 20.10 -14.67
N PRO A 195 1.24 19.37 -15.05
CA PRO A 195 -0.12 19.90 -15.04
C PRO A 195 -0.60 20.19 -13.62
N ALA A 196 -1.62 21.03 -13.50
CA ALA A 196 -2.31 21.21 -12.23
C ALA A 196 -3.04 19.90 -11.85
N CYS A 197 -3.15 19.62 -10.55
CA CYS A 197 -3.87 18.43 -10.09
C CYS A 197 -5.35 18.47 -10.50
N THR A 198 -5.93 19.67 -10.49
CA THR A 198 -7.32 19.89 -10.90
C THR A 198 -7.56 19.67 -12.39
N ASP A 199 -6.56 19.54 -13.25
CA ASP A 199 -6.77 19.20 -14.67
C ASP A 199 -7.34 17.79 -14.84
N CYS A 200 -7.10 16.91 -13.86
CA CYS A 200 -7.56 15.52 -13.83
C CYS A 200 -8.50 15.22 -12.65
N HIS A 201 -8.51 16.06 -11.62
CA HIS A 201 -9.25 15.86 -10.37
C HIS A 201 -10.08 17.11 -10.00
N MET A 202 -11.21 17.31 -10.67
CA MET A 202 -12.03 18.54 -10.61
C MET A 202 -13.47 18.33 -10.16
N SER A 203 -13.88 17.07 -9.92
CA SER A 203 -15.26 16.73 -9.60
C SER A 203 -15.38 15.31 -9.06
N ASN A 204 -16.50 15.00 -8.41
CA ASN A 204 -16.81 13.64 -7.93
C ASN A 204 -17.56 12.78 -8.96
N GLN A 205 -17.23 12.93 -10.24
CA GLN A 205 -17.86 12.15 -11.32
C GLN A 205 -16.80 11.60 -12.28
N GLU A 206 -16.91 10.31 -12.58
CA GLU A 206 -16.11 9.64 -13.60
C GLU A 206 -17.00 9.27 -14.81
N PRO A 207 -16.61 9.63 -16.05
CA PRO A 207 -15.66 10.69 -16.45
C PRO A 207 -16.24 12.11 -16.21
N PRO A 208 -15.42 13.18 -16.11
CA PRO A 208 -14.02 13.28 -16.53
C PRO A 208 -12.97 13.17 -15.41
N SER A 209 -13.36 13.19 -14.13
CA SER A 209 -12.40 13.20 -13.03
C SER A 209 -11.98 11.79 -12.66
N PHE A 210 -10.68 11.51 -12.74
CA PHE A 210 -10.16 10.18 -12.42
C PHE A 210 -10.42 9.83 -10.96
N HIS A 211 -10.94 8.62 -10.74
CA HIS A 211 -11.31 8.12 -9.41
C HIS A 211 -12.30 9.03 -8.67
N GLU A 212 -13.10 9.83 -9.39
CA GLU A 212 -14.14 10.69 -8.79
C GLU A 212 -13.58 11.60 -7.68
N LEU A 213 -12.30 11.99 -7.82
CA LEU A 213 -11.59 12.83 -6.87
C LEU A 213 -11.70 14.28 -7.28
N ASP A 214 -12.07 15.14 -6.34
CA ASP A 214 -12.11 16.59 -6.50
C ASP A 214 -11.05 17.25 -5.60
N LEU A 215 -10.07 17.91 -6.20
CA LEU A 215 -9.02 18.65 -5.50
C LEU A 215 -9.22 20.18 -5.57
N SER A 216 -10.37 20.65 -6.05
CA SER A 216 -10.66 22.08 -6.23
C SER A 216 -11.18 22.79 -4.99
N SER A 217 -11.58 22.04 -3.96
CA SER A 217 -12.19 22.57 -2.73
C SER A 217 -11.75 21.76 -1.50
N TYR A 218 -11.88 22.35 -0.30
CA TYR A 218 -11.64 21.63 0.95
C TYR A 218 -12.56 20.40 1.06
N GLU A 219 -13.85 20.59 0.80
CA GLU A 219 -14.86 19.56 0.92
C GLU A 219 -14.61 18.40 -0.05
N GLY A 220 -14.18 18.69 -1.29
CA GLY A 220 -13.78 17.69 -2.27
C GLY A 220 -12.57 16.86 -1.81
N ILE A 221 -11.52 17.54 -1.33
CA ILE A 221 -10.29 16.88 -0.84
C ILE A 221 -10.62 15.97 0.36
N MET A 222 -11.44 16.46 1.29
CA MET A 222 -11.80 15.72 2.51
C MET A 222 -12.85 14.62 2.27
N LEU A 223 -13.65 14.73 1.20
CA LEU A 223 -14.54 13.67 0.75
C LEU A 223 -13.71 12.47 0.28
N GLY A 224 -12.74 12.71 -0.61
CA GLY A 224 -11.85 11.70 -1.17
C GLY A 224 -12.31 11.15 -2.52
N ALA A 225 -11.85 9.95 -2.86
CA ALA A 225 -12.04 9.32 -4.16
C ALA A 225 -13.10 8.21 -4.13
N ASP A 226 -13.56 7.77 -5.31
CA ASP A 226 -14.51 6.67 -5.53
C ASP A 226 -15.86 6.82 -4.80
N SER A 227 -16.30 8.06 -4.54
CA SER A 227 -17.48 8.36 -3.72
C SER A 227 -18.83 8.03 -4.40
N VAL A 228 -18.88 7.98 -5.73
CA VAL A 228 -20.04 7.53 -6.51
C VAL A 228 -19.98 6.02 -6.70
N ALA A 229 -18.86 5.47 -7.18
CA ALA A 229 -18.72 4.04 -7.47
C ALA A 229 -18.82 3.14 -6.23
N LYS A 230 -18.28 3.55 -5.07
CA LYS A 230 -18.33 2.78 -3.81
C LYS A 230 -19.36 3.32 -2.82
N GLY A 231 -19.97 4.46 -3.12
CA GLY A 231 -20.80 5.23 -2.21
C GLY A 231 -19.99 6.15 -1.29
N VAL A 232 -20.59 7.29 -0.92
CA VAL A 232 -19.93 8.40 -0.18
C VAL A 232 -19.31 7.93 1.13
N ASP A 233 -19.98 7.05 1.86
CA ASP A 233 -19.51 6.54 3.15
C ASP A 233 -18.33 5.56 3.01
N ASN A 234 -18.12 4.97 1.83
CA ASN A 234 -17.01 4.08 1.52
C ASN A 234 -15.96 4.73 0.61
N ALA A 235 -16.04 6.04 0.42
CA ALA A 235 -15.07 6.80 -0.36
C ALA A 235 -13.65 6.56 0.18
N THR A 236 -12.69 6.42 -0.73
CA THR A 236 -11.29 6.30 -0.38
C THR A 236 -10.81 7.64 0.16
N LYS A 237 -10.62 7.75 1.49
CA LYS A 237 -10.03 8.95 2.11
C LYS A 237 -8.61 9.15 1.61
N VAL A 238 -8.37 10.34 1.04
CA VAL A 238 -7.06 10.74 0.51
C VAL A 238 -6.29 11.64 1.48
N VAL A 239 -6.99 12.25 2.45
CA VAL A 239 -6.41 12.95 3.60
C VAL A 239 -6.91 12.29 4.88
N ILE A 240 -5.97 11.96 5.76
CA ILE A 240 -6.21 11.49 7.11
C ILE A 240 -5.62 12.55 8.07
N PRO A 241 -6.46 13.41 8.67
CA PRO A 241 -6.02 14.47 9.56
C PRO A 241 -5.05 13.97 10.64
N GLY A 242 -3.90 14.64 10.75
CA GLY A 242 -2.85 14.31 11.72
C GLY A 242 -1.88 13.21 11.28
N ALA A 243 -2.14 12.51 10.17
CA ALA A 243 -1.34 11.37 9.73
C ALA A 243 -0.97 11.44 8.22
N PRO A 244 0.01 12.28 7.84
CA PRO A 244 0.47 12.38 6.44
C PRO A 244 0.91 11.04 5.86
N GLU A 245 1.59 10.22 6.65
CA GLU A 245 2.07 8.90 6.26
C GLU A 245 0.95 7.88 5.93
N LEU A 246 -0.28 8.15 6.34
CA LEU A 246 -1.46 7.37 5.99
C LEU A 246 -2.35 8.07 4.93
N SER A 247 -1.99 9.30 4.54
CA SER A 247 -2.76 10.12 3.61
C SER A 247 -2.31 9.90 2.16
N GLY A 248 -3.24 9.43 1.32
CA GLY A 248 -3.00 9.18 -0.09
C GLY A 248 -2.43 10.38 -0.84
N VAL A 249 -2.89 11.61 -0.56
CA VAL A 249 -2.35 12.83 -1.21
C VAL A 249 -0.84 12.94 -1.00
N TRP A 250 -0.37 12.89 0.24
CA TRP A 250 1.05 13.01 0.54
C TRP A 250 1.85 11.81 0.03
N GLN A 251 1.33 10.58 0.20
CA GLN A 251 1.97 9.38 -0.33
C GLN A 251 2.21 9.48 -1.84
N HIS A 252 1.21 9.92 -2.60
CA HIS A 252 1.35 10.09 -4.05
C HIS A 252 2.32 11.22 -4.44
N LEU A 253 2.45 12.29 -3.65
CA LEU A 253 3.43 13.35 -3.92
C LEU A 253 4.88 12.92 -3.64
N ALA A 254 5.09 12.19 -2.54
CA ALA A 254 6.41 11.87 -2.00
C ALA A 254 6.96 10.48 -2.38
N GLU A 255 6.13 9.58 -2.90
CA GLU A 255 6.53 8.21 -3.22
C GLU A 255 6.67 7.99 -4.73
N ASN A 256 7.92 7.91 -5.21
CA ASN A 256 8.22 7.35 -6.54
C ASN A 256 7.79 5.87 -6.61
N ARG A 257 7.10 5.49 -7.70
CA ARG A 257 6.82 4.11 -8.07
C ARG A 257 8.13 3.37 -8.38
N MET A 258 8.16 2.09 -8.06
CA MET A 258 9.29 1.19 -8.29
C MET A 258 8.98 0.23 -9.46
N PRO A 259 10.01 -0.10 -10.27
CA PRO A 259 11.36 0.47 -10.25
C PRO A 259 11.38 1.96 -10.69
N PRO A 260 12.40 2.75 -10.28
CA PRO A 260 12.43 4.18 -10.63
C PRO A 260 12.35 4.40 -12.15
N GLY A 261 11.49 5.32 -12.58
CA GLY A 261 11.27 5.61 -13.99
C GLY A 261 10.31 4.66 -14.73
N ILE A 262 9.69 3.69 -14.03
CA ILE A 262 8.62 2.89 -14.62
C ILE A 262 7.50 3.79 -15.17
N SER A 263 7.00 3.46 -16.36
CA SER A 263 5.91 4.21 -16.99
C SER A 263 4.63 4.15 -16.13
N PRO A 264 3.91 5.28 -15.97
CA PRO A 264 2.67 5.30 -15.21
C PRO A 264 1.55 4.44 -15.82
N PHE A 265 1.68 4.07 -17.10
CA PHE A 265 0.72 3.25 -17.83
C PHE A 265 0.92 1.74 -17.62
N GLU A 266 2.00 1.35 -16.94
CA GLU A 266 2.26 -0.06 -16.62
C GLU A 266 1.24 -0.59 -15.62
N ASN A 267 0.80 -1.84 -15.84
CA ASN A 267 -0.27 -2.48 -15.07
C ASN A 267 -0.02 -2.37 -13.56
N ARG A 268 -0.94 -1.69 -12.86
CA ARG A 268 -0.87 -1.49 -11.41
C ARG A 268 -1.27 -2.74 -10.62
N ASP A 269 -1.91 -3.70 -11.27
CA ASP A 269 -2.37 -4.96 -10.69
C ASP A 269 -1.67 -6.16 -11.36
N HIS A 270 -0.40 -5.98 -11.75
CA HIS A 270 0.43 -7.02 -12.35
C HIS A 270 0.37 -8.35 -11.57
N PRO A 271 0.24 -9.51 -12.22
CA PRO A 271 0.12 -10.82 -11.57
C PRO A 271 1.16 -11.09 -10.48
N ASN A 272 2.43 -10.81 -10.76
CA ASN A 272 3.52 -11.01 -9.79
C ASN A 272 3.35 -10.13 -8.54
N THR A 273 2.80 -8.92 -8.67
CA THR A 273 2.46 -8.07 -7.52
C THR A 273 1.38 -8.73 -6.67
N GLN A 274 0.35 -9.31 -7.29
CA GLN A 274 -0.72 -10.00 -6.57
C GLN A 274 -0.23 -11.29 -5.88
N ILE A 275 0.65 -12.05 -6.54
CA ILE A 275 1.31 -13.24 -5.97
C ILE A 275 2.19 -12.85 -4.78
N LEU A 276 2.97 -11.76 -4.90
CA LEU A 276 3.76 -11.23 -3.78
C LEU A 276 2.87 -10.85 -2.60
N PHE A 277 1.73 -10.19 -2.85
CA PHE A 277 0.78 -9.86 -1.79
C PHE A 277 0.16 -11.11 -1.15
N LEU A 278 -0.09 -12.15 -1.93
CA LEU A 278 -0.55 -13.43 -1.40
C LEU A 278 0.50 -14.06 -0.48
N TRP A 279 1.77 -14.07 -0.87
CA TRP A 279 2.86 -14.55 -0.02
C TRP A 279 2.94 -13.78 1.31
N VAL A 280 2.81 -12.45 1.27
CA VAL A 280 2.76 -11.63 2.51
C VAL A 280 1.57 -12.04 3.37
N LYS A 281 0.36 -12.16 2.79
CA LYS A 281 -0.86 -12.61 3.51
C LYS A 281 -0.75 -14.03 4.07
N GLN A 282 0.09 -14.87 3.48
CA GLN A 282 0.41 -16.22 3.97
C GLN A 282 1.47 -16.23 5.08
N GLY A 283 1.92 -15.06 5.54
CA GLY A 283 2.84 -14.89 6.65
C GLY A 283 4.28 -14.63 6.24
N ALA A 284 4.55 -14.34 4.96
CA ALA A 284 5.89 -14.04 4.46
C ALA A 284 6.93 -15.10 4.87
N LYS A 285 6.58 -16.37 4.67
CA LYS A 285 7.41 -17.52 5.07
C LYS A 285 8.66 -17.60 4.19
N CYS A 286 9.76 -18.07 4.76
CA CYS A 286 11.07 -18.17 4.09
C CYS A 286 11.35 -19.54 3.45
N GLU A 287 10.31 -20.38 3.30
CA GLU A 287 10.38 -21.72 2.73
C GLU A 287 9.84 -21.74 1.29
#